data_AF-A0A1I8IM55-F1
#
_entry.id   AF-A0A1I8IM55-F1
#
_cell.length_a   1.000
_cell.length_b   1.000
_cell.length_c   1.000
_cell.angle_alpha   90.00
_cell.angle_beta   90.00
_cell.angle_gamma   90.00
#
_symmetry.space_group_name_H-M   'P 1'
#
loop_
_entity.id
_entity.type
_entity.pdbx_description
1 polymer ?
#
loop_
_entity_poly.entity_id
_entity_poly.type
_entity_poly.pdbx_seq_one_letter_code
_entity_poly.pdbx_strand_id
1 'polypeptide(L)'
;GQTDRNVHVQCDFVVYSETDLPQTPEAANVIGRPLKISSPISKAGGQQLEAWLRALERRCINDWMVLVIGEDCVGKPRSKVKPVLADRLKVDFCRQKPNRVVVLYDPFKLEHSLVKESWSRLLHELGQLIKSSYQRLIGAYETHIEHLRRECRERKCNYFEFFSYQEELAAVYESLSVFDEALNQYEQLESLFEELVSTFCETGRSMPWLVNFVSLEFSRIDPLGIVNFSDPEKRAHVRAQMANLFEFKLYLFSRKCSFCSLMQEYERIPVQAVRFLLGTLHQARLLKLDVPELLVDAWVLLSCLQVRHIVQRYPHILNSGPMADVCHLASRKLLSLGELCGLTVDRPSSEHIQRMLQLRASTAGSVAGDQLISGDSADQKMADWLSSSAAFREAF
;
A
#
# COMPACT_ATOMS: atom_id res chain seq x y z
N GLY A 1 -4.79 -18.53 19.40
CA GLY A 1 -3.33 -18.66 19.41
C GLY A 1 -2.78 -17.65 18.44
N GLN A 2 -1.90 -16.76 18.87
CA GLN A 2 -1.17 -15.89 17.95
C GLN A 2 -0.28 -16.81 17.10
N THR A 3 -0.55 -16.86 15.79
CA THR A 3 0.40 -17.42 14.84
C THR A 3 1.67 -16.58 14.94
N ASP A 4 2.82 -17.21 15.14
CA ASP A 4 4.12 -16.53 15.05
C ASP A 4 4.24 -15.98 13.63
N ARG A 5 3.93 -14.68 13.47
CA ARG A 5 4.08 -13.96 12.21
C ARG A 5 5.56 -13.59 12.07
N ASN A 6 6.26 -14.33 11.22
CA ASN A 6 7.66 -14.03 10.90
C ASN A 6 7.72 -12.89 9.89
N VAL A 7 8.21 -11.73 10.34
CA VAL A 7 8.48 -10.58 9.46
C VAL A 7 9.87 -10.75 8.86
N HIS A 8 9.94 -10.85 7.53
CA HIS A 8 11.22 -10.90 6.83
C HIS A 8 11.71 -9.49 6.50
N VAL A 9 12.78 -9.05 7.17
CA VAL A 9 13.43 -7.78 6.88
C VAL A 9 14.77 -8.07 6.18
N GLN A 10 14.92 -7.61 4.94
CA GLN A 10 16.19 -7.69 4.23
C GLN A 10 17.06 -6.47 4.56
N CYS A 11 18.30 -6.71 4.97
CA CYS A 11 19.25 -5.68 5.38
C CYS A 11 20.57 -5.87 4.63
N ASP A 12 21.16 -4.75 4.20
CA ASP A 12 22.48 -4.74 3.58
C ASP A 12 23.49 -4.10 4.54
N PHE A 13 24.62 -4.78 4.76
CA PHE A 13 25.73 -4.18 5.49
C PHE A 13 26.54 -3.32 4.53
N VAL A 14 26.63 -2.02 4.82
CA VAL A 14 27.32 -1.04 3.98
C VAL A 14 28.37 -0.33 4.81
N VAL A 15 29.54 -0.06 4.21
CA VAL A 15 30.57 0.75 4.86
C VAL A 15 30.00 2.14 5.14
N TYR A 16 30.23 2.66 6.35
CA TYR A 16 29.75 3.99 6.71
C TYR A 16 30.31 5.06 5.76
N SER A 17 29.41 5.84 5.17
CA SER A 17 29.71 7.11 4.54
C SER A 17 28.75 8.18 5.07
N GLU A 18 29.26 9.37 5.38
CA GLU A 18 28.39 10.50 5.78
C GLU A 18 27.44 10.92 4.65
N THR A 19 27.80 10.63 3.39
CA THR A 19 26.93 10.86 2.23
C THR A 19 25.71 9.95 2.18
N ASP A 20 25.76 8.78 2.85
CA ASP A 20 24.64 7.84 2.94
C ASP A 20 23.61 8.25 4.00
N LEU A 21 23.94 9.22 4.87
CA LEU A 21 23.00 9.71 5.85
C LEU A 21 21.92 10.58 5.19
N PRO A 22 20.67 10.49 5.63
CA PRO A 22 19.58 11.29 5.10
C PRO A 22 19.92 12.79 5.19
N GLN A 23 19.87 13.46 4.05
CA GLN A 23 20.23 14.88 3.94
C GLN A 23 19.11 15.80 4.46
N THR A 24 17.85 15.32 4.41
CA THR A 24 16.66 16.00 4.94
C THR A 24 15.94 15.08 5.93
N PRO A 25 15.14 15.62 6.88
CA PRO A 25 14.34 14.83 7.81
C PRO A 25 13.34 13.91 7.10
N GLU A 26 12.76 14.38 6.00
CA GLU A 26 11.83 13.61 5.15
C GLU A 26 12.55 12.46 4.41
N ALA A 27 13.82 12.64 4.02
CA ALA A 27 14.63 11.59 3.41
C ALA A 27 15.11 10.53 4.41
N ALA A 28 14.87 10.73 5.72
CA ALA A 28 15.16 9.77 6.78
C ALA A 28 14.08 8.67 6.90
N ASN A 29 13.03 8.73 6.08
CA ASN A 29 12.03 7.67 6.00
C ASN A 29 12.69 6.34 5.62
N VAL A 30 12.56 5.37 6.52
CA VAL A 30 13.08 3.99 6.41
C VAL A 30 12.30 3.19 5.35
N ILE A 31 11.17 3.72 4.88
CA ILE A 31 10.22 3.04 4.00
C ILE A 31 10.87 2.75 2.63
N GLY A 32 10.95 1.47 2.28
CA GLY A 32 11.41 1.01 0.96
C GLY A 32 12.91 1.08 0.72
N ARG A 33 13.72 1.38 1.74
CA ARG A 33 15.18 1.35 1.63
C ARG A 33 15.75 0.15 2.39
N PRO A 34 16.75 -0.56 1.84
CA PRO A 34 17.47 -1.56 2.62
C PRO A 34 18.05 -0.88 3.86
N LEU A 35 17.84 -1.50 5.03
CA LEU A 35 18.44 -1.05 6.28
C LEU A 35 19.96 -1.10 6.13
N LYS A 36 20.58 0.06 5.90
CA LYS A 36 22.03 0.18 5.83
C LYS A 36 22.58 0.20 7.25
N ILE A 37 23.16 -0.92 7.68
CA ILE A 37 23.84 -1.00 8.97
C ILE A 37 25.26 -0.46 8.77
N SER A 38 25.48 0.80 9.17
CA SER A 38 26.80 1.42 9.10
C SER A 38 27.62 1.06 10.34
N SER A 39 28.75 0.37 10.16
CA SER A 39 29.70 0.10 11.24
C SER A 39 30.90 1.05 11.11
N PRO A 40 31.23 1.84 12.15
CA PRO A 40 32.60 2.31 12.29
C PRO A 40 33.46 1.08 12.64
N ILE A 41 34.17 0.53 11.64
CA ILE A 41 35.18 -0.51 11.89
C ILE A 41 36.35 0.19 12.59
N SER A 42 36.27 0.29 13.91
CA SER A 42 37.29 0.96 14.69
C SER A 42 38.19 -0.09 15.35
N LYS A 43 39.37 -0.30 14.76
CA LYS A 43 40.59 -0.54 15.53
C LYS A 43 41.14 0.76 16.16
N ALA A 44 40.45 1.90 15.99
CA ALA A 44 40.97 3.25 16.19
C ALA A 44 39.99 4.15 17.00
N GLY A 45 40.18 4.20 18.32
CA GLY A 45 39.89 5.37 19.17
C GLY A 45 38.44 5.80 19.43
N GLY A 46 38.18 6.27 20.67
CA GLY A 46 36.89 6.85 21.07
C GLY A 46 36.50 8.14 20.33
N GLN A 47 37.47 8.91 19.80
CA GLN A 47 37.21 10.18 19.10
C GLN A 47 36.46 10.01 17.76
N GLN A 48 36.78 8.97 16.98
CA GLN A 48 36.06 8.68 15.73
C GLN A 48 34.62 8.25 16.02
N LEU A 49 34.43 7.44 17.07
CA LEU A 49 33.09 7.02 17.51
C LEU A 49 32.26 8.22 17.99
N GLU A 50 32.86 9.13 18.75
CA GLU A 50 32.19 10.35 19.21
C GLU A 50 31.78 11.27 18.05
N ALA A 51 32.65 11.44 17.05
CA ALA A 51 32.32 12.20 15.84
C ALA A 51 31.17 11.57 15.06
N TRP A 52 31.17 10.23 14.93
CA TRP A 52 30.09 9.48 14.29
C TRP A 52 28.76 9.62 15.04
N LEU A 53 28.75 9.42 16.36
CA LEU A 53 27.55 9.60 17.20
C LEU A 53 26.98 11.02 17.07
N ARG A 54 27.84 12.05 17.10
CA ARG A 54 27.42 13.44 16.87
C ARG A 54 26.82 13.66 15.48
N ALA A 55 27.33 12.98 14.45
CA ALA A 55 26.77 13.08 13.10
C ALA A 55 25.37 12.46 13.03
N LEU A 56 25.15 11.34 13.73
CA LEU A 56 23.84 10.70 13.84
C LEU A 56 22.84 11.57 14.64
N GLU A 57 23.26 12.13 15.77
CA GLU A 57 22.43 13.03 16.59
C GLU A 57 22.00 14.27 15.81
N ARG A 58 22.90 14.88 15.05
CA ARG A 58 22.59 16.02 14.16
C ARG A 58 21.52 15.70 13.12
N ARG A 59 21.33 14.43 12.78
CA ARG A 59 20.34 13.92 11.81
C ARG A 59 19.13 13.28 12.50
N CYS A 60 19.01 13.38 13.82
CA CYS A 60 17.97 12.75 14.63
C CYS A 60 17.94 11.20 14.54
N ILE A 61 19.07 10.57 14.21
CA ILE A 61 19.19 9.11 14.08
C ILE A 61 19.50 8.51 15.44
N ASN A 62 18.47 7.91 16.05
CA ASN A 62 18.56 7.27 17.36
C ASN A 62 18.77 5.74 17.29
N ASP A 63 18.73 5.16 16.09
CA ASP A 63 18.74 3.72 15.84
C ASP A 63 20.12 3.23 15.37
N TRP A 64 21.10 3.28 16.26
CA TRP A 64 22.47 2.82 15.99
C TRP A 64 22.89 1.63 16.87
N MET A 65 23.92 0.89 16.46
CA MET A 65 24.56 -0.15 17.25
C MET A 65 26.07 -0.14 16.97
N VAL A 66 26.87 -0.43 17.98
CA VAL A 66 28.33 -0.58 17.89
C VAL A 66 28.68 -2.06 18.02
N LEU A 67 29.38 -2.57 17.02
CA LEU A 67 29.88 -3.95 17.00
C LEU A 67 31.36 -3.94 17.36
N VAL A 68 31.72 -4.71 18.38
CA VAL A 68 33.11 -4.88 18.84
C VAL A 68 33.54 -6.29 18.50
N ILE A 69 34.59 -6.44 17.70
CA ILE A 69 35.15 -7.77 17.41
C ILE A 69 35.98 -8.19 18.63
N GLY A 70 35.61 -9.30 19.26
CA GLY A 70 36.34 -9.90 20.37
C GLY A 70 37.71 -10.42 19.94
N GLU A 71 38.71 -10.27 20.79
CA GLU A 71 40.08 -10.71 20.51
C GLU A 71 40.23 -12.25 20.58
N ASP A 72 41.26 -12.79 19.91
CA ASP A 72 41.56 -14.22 19.86
C ASP A 72 41.88 -14.78 21.25
N CYS A 73 41.12 -15.78 21.67
CA CYS A 73 41.24 -16.40 23.00
C CYS A 73 41.80 -17.82 22.94
N VAL A 74 42.55 -18.16 21.89
CA VAL A 74 43.08 -19.52 21.71
C VAL A 74 43.86 -19.93 22.97
N GLY A 75 43.32 -20.89 23.73
CA GLY A 75 43.93 -21.45 24.93
C GLY A 75 43.70 -20.72 26.27
N LYS A 76 42.84 -19.69 26.37
CA LYS A 76 42.56 -18.99 27.65
C LYS A 76 41.20 -19.40 28.25
N PRO A 77 41.11 -19.60 29.59
CA PRO A 77 39.85 -19.95 30.26
C PRO A 77 38.81 -18.82 30.18
N ARG A 78 37.53 -19.21 30.06
CA ARG A 78 36.34 -18.33 29.92
C ARG A 78 36.30 -17.12 30.86
N SER A 79 36.87 -17.20 32.07
CA SER A 79 36.84 -16.11 33.06
C SER A 79 37.84 -14.96 32.81
N LYS A 80 38.77 -15.10 31.87
CA LYS A 80 39.87 -14.12 31.62
C LYS A 80 39.72 -13.28 30.36
N VAL A 81 38.72 -13.54 29.51
CA VAL A 81 38.45 -12.74 28.31
C VAL A 81 37.43 -11.67 28.67
N LYS A 82 37.89 -10.56 29.23
CA LYS A 82 37.02 -9.39 29.44
C LYS A 82 37.10 -8.52 28.18
N PRO A 83 35.97 -8.18 27.54
CA PRO A 83 35.98 -7.24 26.43
C PRO A 83 36.14 -5.82 26.98
N VAL A 84 37.33 -5.49 27.48
CA VAL A 84 37.66 -4.22 28.16
C VAL A 84 37.25 -3.02 27.31
N LEU A 85 37.41 -3.12 25.99
CA LEU A 85 36.95 -2.10 25.05
C LEU A 85 35.42 -1.94 25.06
N ALA A 86 34.65 -3.02 25.02
CA ALA A 86 33.20 -2.96 25.05
C ALA A 86 32.67 -2.40 26.38
N ASP A 87 33.29 -2.76 27.51
CA ASP A 87 32.92 -2.24 28.83
C ASP A 87 33.24 -0.75 28.95
N ARG A 88 34.38 -0.29 28.43
CA ARG A 88 34.71 1.14 28.32
C ARG A 88 33.72 1.88 27.43
N LEU A 89 33.42 1.36 26.24
CA LEU A 89 32.45 1.98 25.33
C LEU A 89 31.04 2.09 25.92
N LYS A 90 30.62 1.10 26.71
CA LYS A 90 29.35 1.16 27.45
C LYS A 90 29.34 2.29 28.48
N VAL A 91 30.43 2.45 29.22
CA VAL A 91 30.57 3.50 30.24
C VAL A 91 30.73 4.88 29.61
N ASP A 92 31.46 4.99 28.51
CA ASP A 92 31.79 6.28 27.91
C ASP A 92 30.67 6.83 27.01
N PHE A 93 29.98 5.94 26.27
CA PHE A 93 29.03 6.35 25.22
C PHE A 93 27.61 5.79 25.37
N CYS A 94 27.41 4.72 26.14
CA CYS A 94 26.13 3.99 26.16
C CYS A 94 25.52 3.83 27.57
N ARG A 95 25.79 4.75 28.50
CA ARG A 95 25.36 4.64 29.92
C ARG A 95 23.86 4.34 30.08
N GLN A 96 23.02 4.94 29.22
CA GLN A 96 21.57 4.73 29.26
C GLN A 96 21.09 3.59 28.35
N LYS A 97 21.93 3.09 27.44
CA LYS A 97 21.58 2.09 26.42
C LYS A 97 22.70 1.05 26.23
N PRO A 98 23.08 0.28 27.28
CA PRO A 98 24.24 -0.61 27.23
C PRO A 98 24.11 -1.74 26.18
N ASN A 99 22.88 -2.06 25.78
CA ASN A 99 22.56 -3.05 24.74
C ASN A 99 22.96 -2.61 23.32
N ARG A 100 23.33 -1.34 23.14
CA ARG A 100 23.81 -0.79 21.87
C ARG A 100 25.24 -1.21 21.53
N VAL A 101 25.96 -1.84 22.46
CA VAL A 101 27.32 -2.37 22.24
C VAL A 101 27.29 -3.90 22.31
N VAL A 102 27.52 -4.56 21.17
CA VAL A 102 27.55 -6.02 21.05
C VAL A 102 28.95 -6.48 20.71
N VAL A 103 29.43 -7.50 21.43
CA VAL A 103 30.71 -8.15 21.15
C VAL A 103 30.46 -9.35 20.26
N LEU A 104 31.18 -9.44 19.15
CA LEU A 104 31.11 -10.52 18.18
C LEU A 104 32.42 -11.30 18.14
N TYR A 105 32.31 -12.63 18.10
CA TYR A 105 33.45 -13.52 18.00
C TYR A 105 33.58 -14.09 16.59
N ASP A 106 34.81 -14.22 16.12
CA ASP A 106 35.13 -14.76 14.81
C ASP A 106 34.77 -16.27 14.76
N PRO A 107 33.87 -16.69 13.85
CA PRO A 107 33.46 -18.09 13.73
C PRO A 107 34.60 -19.04 13.39
N PHE A 108 35.71 -18.55 12.83
CA PHE A 108 36.85 -19.36 12.43
C PHE A 108 37.94 -19.49 13.51
N LYS A 109 37.82 -18.76 14.62
CA LYS A 109 38.92 -18.62 15.61
C LYS A 109 38.59 -19.04 17.04
N LEU A 110 37.31 -19.27 17.35
CA LEU A 110 36.84 -19.50 18.72
C LEU A 110 35.91 -20.72 18.84
N GLU A 111 35.67 -21.16 20.08
CA GLU A 111 34.75 -22.25 20.37
C GLU A 111 33.34 -21.96 19.81
N HIS A 112 32.75 -22.95 19.14
CA HIS A 112 31.45 -22.86 18.48
C HIS A 112 30.32 -22.36 19.40
N SER A 113 30.39 -22.63 20.70
CA SER A 113 29.41 -22.17 21.69
C SER A 113 29.41 -20.65 21.90
N LEU A 114 30.59 -20.02 22.00
CA LEU A 114 30.72 -18.58 22.26
C LEU A 114 30.37 -17.76 21.01
N VAL A 115 30.77 -18.26 19.84
CA VAL A 115 30.37 -17.72 18.55
C VAL A 115 28.84 -17.73 18.46
N LYS A 116 28.20 -18.89 18.63
CA LYS A 116 26.73 -19.01 18.57
C LYS A 116 26.00 -18.06 19.52
N GLU A 117 26.48 -17.91 20.76
CA GLU A 117 25.89 -16.99 21.74
C GLU A 117 26.02 -15.52 21.33
N SER A 118 27.21 -15.09 20.88
CA SER A 118 27.44 -13.70 20.44
C SER A 118 26.61 -13.31 19.21
N TRP A 119 26.50 -14.22 18.23
CA TRP A 119 25.68 -14.01 17.04
C TRP A 119 24.18 -14.05 17.36
N SER A 120 23.74 -14.94 18.25
CA SER A 120 22.34 -14.94 18.74
C SER A 120 22.00 -13.65 19.46
N ARG A 121 22.92 -13.09 20.26
CA ARG A 121 22.74 -11.81 20.93
C ARG A 121 22.67 -10.65 19.95
N LEU A 122 23.53 -10.62 18.93
CA LEU A 122 23.46 -9.62 17.87
C LEU A 122 22.08 -9.62 17.22
N LEU A 123 21.61 -10.80 16.77
CA LEU A 123 20.31 -10.92 16.11
C LEU A 123 19.16 -10.48 17.03
N HIS A 124 19.22 -10.84 18.31
CA HIS A 124 18.23 -10.41 19.29
C HIS A 124 18.20 -8.88 19.46
N GLU A 125 19.35 -8.26 19.75
CA GLU A 125 19.42 -6.81 19.97
C GLU A 125 19.10 -6.03 18.70
N LEU A 126 19.56 -6.49 17.53
CA LEU A 126 19.22 -5.89 16.25
C LEU A 126 17.70 -5.96 16.01
N GLY A 127 17.07 -7.10 16.30
CA GLY A 127 15.62 -7.25 16.25
C GLY A 127 14.89 -6.27 17.17
N GLN A 128 15.36 -6.08 18.41
CA GLN A 128 14.79 -5.09 19.32
C GLN A 128 14.96 -3.65 18.81
N LEU A 129 16.12 -3.32 18.23
CA LEU A 129 16.35 -2.00 17.65
C LEU A 129 15.40 -1.71 16.48
N ILE A 130 15.31 -2.64 15.53
CA ILE A 130 14.41 -2.52 14.39
C ILE A 130 12.97 -2.36 14.88
N LYS A 131 12.53 -3.20 15.81
CA LYS A 131 11.19 -3.10 16.42
C LYS A 131 10.94 -1.72 17.04
N SER A 132 11.87 -1.23 17.86
CA SER A 132 11.73 0.08 18.51
C SER A 132 11.74 1.25 17.53
N SER A 133 12.47 1.12 16.41
CA SER A 133 12.52 2.11 15.34
C SER A 133 11.16 2.21 14.65
N TYR A 134 10.60 1.07 14.22
CA TYR A 134 9.28 1.02 13.61
C TYR A 134 8.19 1.52 14.55
N GLN A 135 8.23 1.19 15.85
CA GLN A 135 7.27 1.71 16.83
C GLN A 135 7.29 3.23 16.93
N ARG A 136 8.48 3.86 16.95
CA ARG A 136 8.58 5.33 16.95
C ARG A 136 8.10 5.93 15.64
N LEU A 137 8.45 5.30 14.52
CA LEU A 137 8.03 5.76 13.19
C LEU A 137 6.50 5.74 13.06
N ILE A 138 5.88 4.60 13.36
CA ILE A 138 4.42 4.42 13.34
C ILE A 138 3.76 5.46 14.26
N GLY A 139 4.24 5.60 15.50
CA GLY A 139 3.66 6.58 16.43
C GLY A 139 3.77 8.03 15.94
N ALA A 140 4.84 8.38 15.23
CA ALA A 140 4.98 9.70 14.62
C ALA A 140 4.00 9.91 13.46
N TYR A 141 3.83 8.91 12.59
CA TYR A 141 2.84 8.93 11.51
C TYR A 141 1.41 9.02 12.07
N GLU A 142 1.05 8.18 13.04
CA GLU A 142 -0.28 8.19 13.67
C GLU A 142 -0.61 9.56 14.28
N THR A 143 0.35 10.16 14.99
CA THR A 143 0.19 11.50 15.59
C THR A 143 -0.04 12.57 14.53
N HIS A 144 0.71 12.52 13.43
CA HIS A 144 0.59 13.48 12.34
C HIS A 144 -0.70 13.29 11.53
N ILE A 145 -1.08 12.05 11.24
CA ILE A 145 -2.34 11.71 10.56
C ILE A 145 -3.54 12.18 11.39
N GLU A 146 -3.52 12.03 12.71
CA GLU A 146 -4.59 12.53 13.57
C GLU A 146 -4.65 14.07 13.59
N HIS A 147 -3.51 14.76 13.45
CA HIS A 147 -3.49 16.21 13.23
C HIS A 147 -4.14 16.58 11.91
N LEU A 148 -3.70 15.99 10.79
CA LEU A 148 -4.26 16.24 9.46
C LEU A 148 -5.75 15.91 9.38
N ARG A 149 -6.19 14.82 10.03
CA ARG A 149 -7.62 14.46 10.11
C ARG A 149 -8.45 15.57 10.76
N ARG A 150 -7.97 16.13 11.88
CA ARG A 150 -8.64 17.25 12.55
C ARG A 150 -8.67 18.48 11.64
N GLU A 151 -7.57 18.79 10.96
CA GLU A 151 -7.53 19.90 10.00
C GLU A 151 -8.49 19.70 8.82
N CYS A 152 -8.66 18.47 8.35
CA CYS A 152 -9.63 18.14 7.30
C CYS A 152 -11.06 18.38 7.77
N ARG A 153 -11.41 17.95 8.99
CA ARG A 153 -12.72 18.23 9.60
C ARG A 153 -12.95 19.71 9.85
N GLU A 154 -11.90 20.44 10.22
CA GLU A 154 -11.89 21.91 10.32
C GLU A 154 -11.83 22.62 8.96
N ARG A 155 -11.78 21.87 7.85
CA ARG A 155 -11.82 22.34 6.46
C ARG A 155 -10.61 23.20 6.07
N LYS A 156 -9.46 22.93 6.68
CA LYS A 156 -8.18 23.62 6.44
C LYS A 156 -7.19 22.78 5.62
N CYS A 157 -7.46 21.49 5.44
CA CYS A 157 -6.50 20.56 4.84
C CYS A 157 -6.62 20.44 3.31
N ASN A 158 -5.55 19.97 2.70
CA ASN A 158 -5.58 19.27 1.42
C ASN A 158 -5.77 17.76 1.67
N TYR A 159 -6.87 17.16 1.20
CA TYR A 159 -7.12 15.72 1.41
C TYR A 159 -5.98 14.84 0.84
N PHE A 160 -5.32 15.27 -0.25
CA PHE A 160 -4.23 14.51 -0.86
C PHE A 160 -2.98 14.43 0.03
N GLU A 161 -2.77 15.42 0.90
CA GLU A 161 -1.71 15.38 1.90
C GLU A 161 -2.02 14.31 2.96
N PHE A 162 -3.24 14.31 3.50
CA PHE A 162 -3.73 13.26 4.39
C PHE A 162 -3.63 11.86 3.75
N PHE A 163 -4.04 11.75 2.48
CA PHE A 163 -3.91 10.52 1.69
C PHE A 163 -2.45 10.06 1.59
N SER A 164 -1.50 10.95 1.28
CA SER A 164 -0.10 10.56 1.14
C SER A 164 0.48 9.98 2.43
N TYR A 165 0.21 10.60 3.59
CA TYR A 165 0.69 10.11 4.88
C TYR A 165 0.04 8.78 5.29
N GLN A 166 -1.27 8.62 5.09
CA GLN A 166 -1.99 7.36 5.33
C GLN A 166 -1.48 6.23 4.44
N GLU A 167 -1.26 6.51 3.15
CA GLU A 167 -0.71 5.54 2.18
C GLU A 167 0.71 5.10 2.58
N GLU A 168 1.54 6.03 3.05
CA GLU A 168 2.88 5.69 3.56
C GLU A 168 2.82 4.84 4.82
N LEU A 169 1.91 5.15 5.75
CA LEU A 169 1.70 4.32 6.94
C LEU A 169 1.19 2.92 6.57
N ALA A 170 0.29 2.81 5.58
CA ALA A 170 -0.16 1.53 5.07
C ALA A 170 0.99 0.72 4.46
N ALA A 171 1.91 1.36 3.74
CA ALA A 171 3.12 0.72 3.21
C ALA A 171 4.07 0.24 4.32
N VAL A 172 4.15 0.95 5.45
CA VAL A 172 4.87 0.48 6.64
C VAL A 172 4.25 -0.81 7.18
N TYR A 173 2.93 -0.83 7.38
CA TYR A 173 2.24 -2.03 7.84
C TYR A 173 2.36 -3.20 6.85
N GLU A 174 2.27 -2.92 5.54
CA GLU A 174 2.53 -3.92 4.48
C GLU A 174 3.93 -4.50 4.58
N SER A 175 4.96 -3.67 4.78
CA SER A 175 6.35 -4.14 4.95
C SER A 175 6.56 -5.00 6.20
N LEU A 176 5.73 -4.79 7.22
CA LEU A 176 5.71 -5.59 8.44
C LEU A 176 4.80 -6.82 8.34
N SER A 177 4.17 -7.06 7.18
CA SER A 177 3.17 -8.13 6.98
C SER A 177 1.99 -8.04 7.95
N VAL A 178 1.66 -6.82 8.37
CA VAL A 178 0.58 -6.49 9.28
C VAL A 178 -0.59 -5.95 8.43
N PHE A 179 -1.15 -6.84 7.62
CA PHE A 179 -2.06 -6.48 6.54
C PHE A 179 -3.42 -5.96 7.03
N ASP A 180 -3.89 -6.39 8.19
CA ASP A 180 -5.13 -5.92 8.81
C ASP A 180 -5.05 -4.41 9.11
N GLU A 181 -3.94 -3.96 9.70
CA GLU A 181 -3.69 -2.56 10.01
C GLU A 181 -3.43 -1.73 8.75
N ALA A 182 -2.80 -2.31 7.73
CA ALA A 182 -2.65 -1.68 6.42
C ALA A 182 -4.02 -1.45 5.75
N LEU A 183 -4.88 -2.47 5.75
CA LEU A 183 -6.24 -2.41 5.22
C LEU A 183 -7.08 -1.34 5.95
N ASN A 184 -6.97 -1.29 7.28
CA ASN A 184 -7.64 -0.31 8.12
C ASN A 184 -7.27 1.15 7.75
N GLN A 185 -6.05 1.42 7.27
CA GLN A 185 -5.70 2.75 6.75
C GLN A 185 -6.58 3.11 5.53
N TYR A 186 -6.72 2.21 4.55
CA TYR A 186 -7.58 2.48 3.38
C TYR A 186 -9.07 2.57 3.74
N GLU A 187 -9.53 1.86 4.77
CA GLU A 187 -10.89 2.03 5.31
C GLU A 187 -11.09 3.42 5.92
N GLN A 188 -10.12 3.92 6.68
CA GLN A 188 -10.15 5.27 7.24
C GLN A 188 -10.06 6.36 6.15
N LEU A 189 -9.27 6.13 5.10
CA LEU A 189 -9.19 7.04 3.95
C LEU A 189 -10.54 7.20 3.26
N GLU A 190 -11.19 6.08 2.96
CA GLU A 190 -12.50 6.06 2.31
C GLU A 190 -13.58 6.70 3.20
N SER A 191 -13.58 6.37 4.50
CA SER A 191 -14.54 6.93 5.46
C SER A 191 -14.40 8.45 5.60
N LEU A 192 -13.18 8.98 5.73
CA LEU A 192 -12.99 10.42 5.81
C LEU A 192 -13.36 11.10 4.48
N PHE A 193 -13.06 10.49 3.33
CA PHE A 193 -13.46 11.03 2.04
C PHE A 193 -14.99 11.15 1.92
N GLU A 194 -15.72 10.10 2.31
CA GLU A 194 -17.18 10.09 2.37
C GLU A 194 -17.74 11.18 3.30
N GLU A 195 -17.16 11.32 4.50
CA GLU A 195 -17.52 12.37 5.47
C GLU A 195 -17.34 13.77 4.88
N LEU A 196 -16.22 14.02 4.20
CA LEU A 196 -15.90 15.32 3.59
C LEU A 196 -16.80 15.64 2.41
N VAL A 197 -17.08 14.67 1.53
CA VAL A 197 -18.01 14.85 0.39
C VAL A 197 -19.43 15.14 0.88
N SER A 198 -19.93 14.41 1.89
CA SER A 198 -21.25 14.70 2.48
C SER A 198 -21.30 16.10 3.07
N THR A 199 -20.28 16.46 3.85
CA THR A 199 -20.17 17.79 4.47
C THR A 199 -20.10 18.91 3.42
N PHE A 200 -19.42 18.69 2.31
CA PHE A 200 -19.38 19.61 1.17
C PHE A 200 -20.79 19.82 0.59
N CYS A 201 -21.51 18.74 0.32
CA CYS A 201 -22.86 18.80 -0.26
C CYS A 201 -23.87 19.48 0.69
N GLU A 202 -23.78 19.23 2.00
CA GLU A 202 -24.68 19.83 3.00
C GLU A 202 -24.40 21.31 3.24
N THR A 203 -23.13 21.71 3.28
CA THR A 203 -22.76 23.08 3.68
C THR A 203 -22.43 24.01 2.53
N GLY A 204 -22.25 23.50 1.32
CA GLY A 204 -21.92 24.29 0.12
C GLY A 204 -20.60 25.05 0.20
N ARG A 205 -19.76 24.80 1.21
CA ARG A 205 -18.49 25.50 1.38
C ARG A 205 -17.44 24.92 0.45
N SER A 206 -16.71 25.78 -0.24
CA SER A 206 -15.66 25.40 -1.18
C SER A 206 -14.57 24.54 -0.51
N MET A 207 -14.23 23.41 -1.13
CA MET A 207 -13.08 22.58 -0.82
C MET A 207 -12.17 22.54 -2.05
N PRO A 208 -11.06 23.30 -2.09
CA PRO A 208 -10.25 23.45 -3.31
C PRO A 208 -9.74 22.13 -3.88
N TRP A 209 -9.36 21.17 -3.03
CA TRP A 209 -8.86 19.85 -3.46
C TRP A 209 -9.92 19.01 -4.18
N LEU A 210 -11.21 19.25 -3.92
CA LEU A 210 -12.32 18.50 -4.51
C LEU A 210 -12.51 18.83 -5.99
N VAL A 211 -12.07 20.02 -6.43
CA VAL A 211 -12.17 20.46 -7.83
C VAL A 211 -11.52 19.45 -8.76
N ASN A 212 -10.38 18.87 -8.38
CA ASN A 212 -9.67 17.89 -9.20
C ASN A 212 -10.53 16.64 -9.47
N PHE A 213 -11.36 16.21 -8.52
CA PHE A 213 -12.25 15.05 -8.74
C PHE A 213 -13.43 15.36 -9.66
N VAL A 214 -13.79 16.65 -9.81
CA VAL A 214 -14.95 17.12 -10.56
C VAL A 214 -14.58 17.62 -11.96
N SER A 215 -13.42 18.24 -12.12
CA SER A 215 -13.02 18.94 -13.35
C SER A 215 -12.29 18.07 -14.36
N LEU A 216 -11.81 16.89 -13.97
CA LEU A 216 -11.10 15.98 -14.85
C LEU A 216 -12.07 15.26 -15.79
N GLU A 217 -11.67 15.09 -17.06
CA GLU A 217 -12.52 14.48 -18.09
C GLU A 217 -12.78 12.99 -17.83
N PHE A 218 -14.03 12.57 -18.03
CA PHE A 218 -14.46 11.17 -17.96
C PHE A 218 -14.47 10.52 -19.34
N SER A 219 -13.41 10.69 -20.14
CA SER A 219 -13.36 10.24 -21.54
C SER A 219 -12.97 8.77 -21.70
N ARG A 220 -12.44 8.13 -20.64
CA ARG A 220 -11.95 6.75 -20.66
C ARG A 220 -12.43 5.96 -19.46
N ILE A 221 -12.59 4.65 -19.66
CA ILE A 221 -12.82 3.70 -18.59
C ILE A 221 -11.48 3.00 -18.38
N ASP A 222 -10.86 3.16 -17.23
CA ASP A 222 -9.76 2.28 -16.82
C ASP A 222 -10.31 1.25 -15.83
N PRO A 223 -10.91 0.16 -16.32
CA PRO A 223 -11.43 -0.86 -15.43
C PRO A 223 -10.28 -1.68 -14.85
N LEU A 224 -9.15 -1.92 -15.55
CA LEU A 224 -8.14 -2.95 -15.21
C LEU A 224 -7.30 -2.69 -13.94
N GLY A 225 -7.70 -1.75 -13.09
CA GLY A 225 -6.99 -1.41 -11.86
C GLY A 225 -7.11 -2.41 -10.72
N ILE A 226 -8.10 -3.30 -10.70
CA ILE A 226 -8.29 -4.20 -9.54
C ILE A 226 -7.27 -5.34 -9.56
N VAL A 227 -6.82 -5.80 -10.72
CA VAL A 227 -5.92 -6.97 -10.82
C VAL A 227 -4.44 -6.59 -10.60
N ASN A 228 -4.05 -5.35 -10.91
CA ASN A 228 -2.71 -4.82 -10.64
C ASN A 228 -2.64 -4.12 -9.28
N PHE A 229 -2.67 -4.94 -8.24
CA PHE A 229 -2.74 -4.58 -6.82
C PHE A 229 -1.67 -3.59 -6.31
N SER A 230 -0.54 -3.43 -7.00
CA SER A 230 0.57 -2.56 -6.60
C SER A 230 1.12 -1.76 -7.78
N ASP A 231 0.23 -1.13 -8.55
CA ASP A 231 0.62 -0.29 -9.68
C ASP A 231 1.26 1.04 -9.20
N PRO A 232 2.59 1.23 -9.37
CA PRO A 232 3.26 2.46 -8.94
C PRO A 232 2.84 3.67 -9.77
N GLU A 233 2.40 3.48 -11.02
CA GLU A 233 1.95 4.57 -11.88
C GLU A 233 0.61 5.10 -11.41
N LYS A 234 -0.34 4.22 -11.06
CA LYS A 234 -1.64 4.64 -10.49
C LYS A 234 -1.46 5.37 -9.17
N ARG A 235 -0.55 4.89 -8.31
CA ARG A 235 -0.19 5.58 -7.06
C ARG A 235 0.38 6.97 -7.33
N ALA A 236 1.33 7.09 -8.26
CA ALA A 236 1.91 8.37 -8.63
C ALA A 236 0.86 9.32 -9.22
N HIS A 237 -0.06 8.80 -10.04
CA HIS A 237 -1.15 9.55 -10.65
C HIS A 237 -2.13 10.13 -9.62
N VAL A 238 -2.52 9.34 -8.61
CA VAL A 238 -3.35 9.82 -7.49
C VAL A 238 -2.60 10.86 -6.66
N ARG A 239 -1.31 10.62 -6.34
CA ARG A 239 -0.48 11.58 -5.57
C ARG A 239 -0.26 12.89 -6.31
N ALA A 240 -0.16 12.86 -7.63
CA ALA A 240 -0.07 14.04 -8.49
C ALA A 240 -1.41 14.79 -8.62
N GLN A 241 -2.49 14.31 -7.98
CA GLN A 241 -3.84 14.87 -8.04
C GLN A 241 -4.41 14.88 -9.46
N MET A 242 -4.01 13.90 -10.27
CA MET A 242 -4.43 13.77 -11.67
C MET A 242 -5.54 12.73 -11.86
N ALA A 243 -5.94 12.04 -10.80
CA ALA A 243 -6.99 11.03 -10.83
C ALA A 243 -8.38 11.63 -10.62
N ASN A 244 -9.33 11.25 -11.47
CA ASN A 244 -10.75 11.58 -11.28
C ASN A 244 -11.38 10.73 -10.14
N LEU A 245 -12.65 10.99 -9.78
CA LEU A 245 -13.33 10.29 -8.68
C LEU A 245 -13.31 8.76 -8.86
N PHE A 246 -13.60 8.27 -10.06
CA PHE A 246 -13.70 6.83 -10.33
C PHE A 246 -12.33 6.16 -10.26
N GLU A 247 -11.29 6.79 -10.82
CA GLU A 247 -9.91 6.31 -10.77
C GLU A 247 -9.39 6.26 -9.33
N PHE A 248 -9.65 7.29 -8.53
CA PHE A 248 -9.25 7.33 -7.14
C PHE A 248 -9.97 6.27 -6.30
N LYS A 249 -11.29 6.14 -6.43
CA LYS A 249 -12.07 5.14 -5.70
C LYS A 249 -11.67 3.72 -6.11
N LEU A 250 -11.40 3.50 -7.40
CA LEU A 250 -10.91 2.23 -7.90
C LEU A 250 -9.52 1.89 -7.36
N TYR A 251 -8.62 2.88 -7.26
CA TYR A 251 -7.30 2.72 -6.63
C TYR A 251 -7.42 2.29 -5.16
N LEU A 252 -8.26 2.97 -4.36
CA LEU A 252 -8.47 2.56 -2.96
C LEU A 252 -9.03 1.13 -2.88
N PHE A 253 -10.01 0.79 -3.72
CA PHE A 253 -10.61 -0.53 -3.74
C PHE A 253 -9.63 -1.62 -4.16
N SER A 254 -8.77 -1.36 -5.16
CA SER A 254 -7.76 -2.33 -5.60
C SER A 254 -6.75 -2.61 -4.49
N ARG A 255 -6.29 -1.59 -3.76
CA ARG A 255 -5.43 -1.76 -2.58
C ARG A 255 -6.11 -2.56 -1.47
N LYS A 256 -7.40 -2.35 -1.20
CA LYS A 256 -8.14 -3.19 -0.24
C LYS A 256 -8.18 -4.66 -0.68
N CYS A 257 -8.44 -4.90 -1.96
CA CYS A 257 -8.45 -6.25 -2.53
C CYS A 257 -7.07 -6.92 -2.48
N SER A 258 -5.98 -6.14 -2.62
CA SER A 258 -4.62 -6.67 -2.50
C SER A 258 -4.35 -7.21 -1.11
N PHE A 259 -4.73 -6.48 -0.06
CA PHE A 259 -4.58 -6.95 1.31
C PHE A 259 -5.47 -8.14 1.63
N CYS A 260 -6.72 -8.16 1.15
CA CYS A 260 -7.57 -9.35 1.28
C CYS A 260 -6.92 -10.58 0.63
N SER A 261 -6.30 -10.41 -0.55
CA SER A 261 -5.58 -11.48 -1.24
C SER A 261 -4.33 -11.95 -0.48
N LEU A 262 -3.55 -11.02 0.09
CA LEU A 262 -2.37 -11.31 0.92
C LEU A 262 -2.76 -12.05 2.22
N MET A 263 -3.92 -11.74 2.79
CA MET A 263 -4.48 -12.41 3.98
C MET A 263 -5.21 -13.72 3.64
N GLN A 264 -5.40 -14.04 2.36
CA GLN A 264 -6.21 -15.16 1.87
C GLN A 264 -7.71 -15.08 2.23
N GLU A 265 -8.22 -13.88 2.53
CA GLU A 265 -9.63 -13.61 2.87
C GLU A 265 -10.43 -13.15 1.64
N TYR A 266 -10.43 -13.98 0.59
CA TYR A 266 -11.05 -13.65 -0.70
C TYR A 266 -12.57 -13.42 -0.60
N GLU A 267 -13.23 -13.99 0.40
CA GLU A 267 -14.66 -13.85 0.69
C GLU A 267 -15.07 -12.41 1.04
N ARG A 268 -14.11 -11.58 1.48
CA ARG A 268 -14.35 -10.16 1.77
C ARG A 268 -14.51 -9.32 0.51
N ILE A 269 -13.94 -9.77 -0.63
CA ILE A 269 -13.87 -9.00 -1.86
C ILE A 269 -15.28 -8.74 -2.45
N PRO A 270 -16.16 -9.74 -2.66
CA PRO A 270 -17.50 -9.49 -3.21
C PRO A 270 -18.39 -8.63 -2.30
N VAL A 271 -18.27 -8.79 -0.97
CA VAL A 271 -19.00 -7.98 0.02
C VAL A 271 -18.63 -6.51 -0.10
N GLN A 272 -17.34 -6.22 -0.23
CA GLN A 272 -16.85 -4.85 -0.36
C GLN A 272 -17.14 -4.28 -1.76
N ALA A 273 -17.11 -5.09 -2.80
CA ALA A 273 -17.34 -4.67 -4.19
C ALA A 273 -18.66 -3.94 -4.37
N VAL A 274 -19.77 -4.50 -3.88
CA VAL A 274 -21.09 -3.87 -4.03
C VAL A 274 -21.15 -2.52 -3.32
N ARG A 275 -20.58 -2.42 -2.11
CA ARG A 275 -20.51 -1.17 -1.33
C ARG A 275 -19.67 -0.12 -2.05
N PHE A 276 -18.50 -0.50 -2.53
CA PHE A 276 -17.61 0.36 -3.32
C PHE A 276 -18.29 0.89 -4.57
N LEU A 277 -18.91 0.01 -5.37
CA LEU A 277 -19.55 0.38 -6.63
C LEU A 277 -20.71 1.34 -6.39
N LEU A 278 -21.66 0.95 -5.55
CA LEU A 278 -22.84 1.77 -5.27
C LEU A 278 -22.48 3.07 -4.52
N GLY A 279 -21.50 3.02 -3.62
CA GLY A 279 -20.98 4.19 -2.92
C GLY A 279 -20.35 5.20 -3.86
N THR A 280 -19.54 4.75 -4.82
CA THR A 280 -18.92 5.62 -5.83
C THR A 280 -19.99 6.29 -6.71
N LEU A 281 -21.01 5.54 -7.14
CA LEU A 281 -22.13 6.11 -7.91
C LEU A 281 -22.93 7.14 -7.09
N HIS A 282 -23.13 6.88 -5.81
CA HIS A 282 -23.80 7.82 -4.91
C HIS A 282 -23.00 9.12 -4.78
N GLN A 283 -21.68 9.03 -4.58
CA GLN A 283 -20.79 10.19 -4.50
C GLN A 283 -20.74 10.98 -5.80
N ALA A 284 -20.67 10.31 -6.95
CA ALA A 284 -20.70 10.97 -8.26
C ALA A 284 -21.98 11.81 -8.44
N ARG A 285 -23.13 11.29 -7.98
CA ARG A 285 -24.41 12.02 -7.99
C ARG A 285 -24.42 13.19 -7.01
N LEU A 286 -23.89 13.00 -5.80
CA LEU A 286 -23.78 14.07 -4.80
C LEU A 286 -22.93 15.24 -5.31
N LEU A 287 -21.83 14.93 -6.00
CA LEU A 287 -20.94 15.90 -6.63
C LEU A 287 -21.46 16.45 -7.97
N LYS A 288 -22.60 15.93 -8.46
CA LYS A 288 -23.22 16.32 -9.74
C LYS A 288 -22.25 16.19 -10.92
N LEU A 289 -21.47 15.12 -10.94
CA LEU A 289 -20.54 14.85 -12.03
C LEU A 289 -21.30 14.62 -13.34
N ASP A 290 -20.86 15.27 -14.40
CA ASP A 290 -21.40 15.09 -15.75
C ASP A 290 -20.70 13.89 -16.43
N VAL A 291 -21.10 12.69 -16.04
CA VAL A 291 -20.54 11.44 -16.58
C VAL A 291 -21.60 10.77 -17.48
N PRO A 292 -21.26 10.44 -18.74
CA PRO A 292 -22.17 9.71 -19.61
C PRO A 292 -22.64 8.39 -18.98
N GLU A 293 -23.95 8.17 -18.96
CA GLU A 293 -24.57 6.96 -18.37
C GLU A 293 -23.97 5.66 -18.95
N LEU A 294 -23.68 5.66 -20.25
CA LEU A 294 -23.00 4.59 -20.95
C LEU A 294 -21.65 4.22 -20.30
N LEU A 295 -20.84 5.20 -19.93
CA LEU A 295 -19.52 4.97 -19.34
C LEU A 295 -19.63 4.50 -17.89
N VAL A 296 -20.59 5.03 -17.14
CA VAL A 296 -20.89 4.60 -15.78
C VAL A 296 -21.29 3.13 -15.75
N ASP A 297 -22.21 2.73 -16.63
CA ASP A 297 -22.71 1.35 -16.67
C ASP A 297 -21.63 0.36 -17.09
N ALA A 298 -20.80 0.75 -18.05
CA ALA A 298 -19.64 -0.03 -18.47
C ALA A 298 -18.59 -0.17 -17.36
N TRP A 299 -18.26 0.92 -16.66
CA TRP A 299 -17.33 0.89 -15.53
C TRP A 299 -17.80 -0.07 -14.42
N VAL A 300 -19.10 -0.04 -14.08
CA VAL A 300 -19.67 -0.96 -13.08
C VAL A 300 -19.62 -2.40 -13.56
N LEU A 301 -20.03 -2.67 -14.81
CA LEU A 301 -20.02 -4.03 -15.37
C LEU A 301 -18.61 -4.61 -15.36
N LEU A 302 -17.62 -3.86 -15.85
CA LEU A 302 -16.24 -4.30 -15.92
C LEU A 302 -15.65 -4.56 -14.53
N SER A 303 -15.95 -3.69 -13.57
CA SER A 303 -15.53 -3.88 -12.17
C SER A 303 -16.13 -5.17 -11.56
N CYS A 304 -17.41 -5.47 -11.83
CA CYS A 304 -18.02 -6.73 -11.39
C CYS A 304 -17.36 -7.96 -12.03
N LEU A 305 -17.02 -7.89 -13.34
CA LEU A 305 -16.35 -8.97 -14.03
C LEU A 305 -14.94 -9.24 -13.48
N GLN A 306 -14.23 -8.20 -13.07
CA GLN A 306 -12.92 -8.35 -12.43
C GLN A 306 -13.01 -8.95 -11.03
N VAL A 307 -13.98 -8.52 -10.23
CA VAL A 307 -14.24 -9.14 -8.92
C VAL A 307 -14.50 -10.63 -9.11
N ARG A 308 -15.34 -11.00 -10.09
CA ARG A 308 -15.58 -12.41 -10.44
C ARG A 308 -14.28 -13.11 -10.86
N HIS A 309 -13.46 -12.47 -11.68
CA HIS A 309 -12.20 -13.03 -12.16
C HIS A 309 -11.20 -13.27 -11.01
N ILE A 310 -11.10 -12.38 -10.04
CA ILE A 310 -10.24 -12.54 -8.86
C ILE A 310 -10.65 -13.76 -8.04
N VAL A 311 -11.97 -13.93 -7.80
CA VAL A 311 -12.47 -15.03 -6.97
C VAL A 311 -12.78 -16.31 -7.77
N GLN A 312 -12.51 -16.33 -9.08
CA GLN A 312 -12.91 -17.45 -9.96
C GLN A 312 -12.31 -18.79 -9.57
N ARG A 313 -11.13 -18.76 -8.93
CA ARG A 313 -10.41 -19.95 -8.44
C ARG A 313 -11.06 -20.55 -7.18
N TYR A 314 -12.08 -19.91 -6.61
CA TYR A 314 -12.72 -20.30 -5.35
C TYR A 314 -14.23 -20.55 -5.55
N PRO A 315 -14.64 -21.77 -5.94
CA PRO A 315 -16.04 -22.08 -6.26
C PRO A 315 -17.03 -21.80 -5.11
N HIS A 316 -16.60 -21.95 -3.86
CA HIS A 316 -17.43 -21.66 -2.69
C HIS A 316 -17.76 -20.17 -2.55
N ILE A 317 -16.87 -19.28 -3.00
CA ILE A 317 -17.10 -17.83 -3.02
C ILE A 317 -17.99 -17.48 -4.21
N LEU A 318 -17.78 -18.11 -5.37
CA LEU A 318 -18.61 -17.90 -6.56
C LEU A 318 -20.10 -18.21 -6.31
N ASN A 319 -20.37 -19.22 -5.48
CA ASN A 319 -21.72 -19.66 -5.11
C ASN A 319 -22.26 -18.96 -3.84
N SER A 320 -21.59 -17.91 -3.35
CA SER A 320 -21.99 -17.20 -2.13
C SER A 320 -23.03 -16.11 -2.41
N GLY A 321 -23.80 -15.74 -1.38
CA GLY A 321 -24.75 -14.62 -1.44
C GLY A 321 -24.13 -13.29 -1.91
N PRO A 322 -22.98 -12.85 -1.35
CA PRO A 322 -22.31 -11.64 -1.80
C PRO A 322 -21.92 -11.66 -3.29
N MET A 323 -21.52 -12.81 -3.82
CA MET A 323 -21.26 -12.92 -5.26
C MET A 323 -22.55 -12.86 -6.09
N ALA A 324 -23.66 -13.38 -5.57
CA ALA A 324 -24.96 -13.22 -6.23
C ALA A 324 -25.36 -11.75 -6.36
N ASP A 325 -25.08 -10.92 -5.35
CA ASP A 325 -25.32 -9.46 -5.43
C ASP A 325 -24.45 -8.79 -6.50
N VAL A 326 -23.17 -9.16 -6.60
CA VAL A 326 -22.26 -8.68 -7.66
C VAL A 326 -22.76 -9.11 -9.05
N CYS A 327 -23.17 -10.37 -9.20
CA CYS A 327 -23.72 -10.90 -10.45
C CYS A 327 -25.03 -10.17 -10.83
N HIS A 328 -25.94 -9.97 -9.88
CA HIS A 328 -27.18 -9.25 -10.12
C HIS A 328 -26.93 -7.80 -10.56
N LEU A 329 -25.98 -7.12 -9.92
CA LEU A 329 -25.55 -5.78 -10.35
C LEU A 329 -24.97 -5.81 -11.77
N ALA A 330 -24.10 -6.78 -12.09
CA ALA A 330 -23.53 -6.96 -13.41
C ALA A 330 -24.61 -7.19 -14.49
N SER A 331 -25.55 -8.11 -14.26
CA SER A 331 -26.64 -8.41 -15.21
C SER A 331 -27.52 -7.18 -15.46
N ARG A 332 -27.84 -6.40 -14.42
CA ARG A 332 -28.60 -5.15 -14.57
C ARG A 332 -27.86 -4.12 -15.43
N LYS A 333 -26.55 -3.99 -15.25
CA LYS A 333 -25.73 -3.05 -16.02
C LYS A 333 -25.49 -3.53 -17.45
N LEU A 334 -25.31 -4.83 -17.65
CA LEU A 334 -25.27 -5.41 -18.99
C LEU A 334 -26.58 -5.15 -19.75
N LEU A 335 -27.74 -5.34 -19.11
CA LEU A 335 -29.03 -5.06 -19.74
C LEU A 335 -29.15 -3.59 -20.17
N SER A 336 -28.82 -2.67 -19.26
CA SER A 336 -28.82 -1.23 -19.53
C SER A 336 -27.90 -0.86 -20.71
N LEU A 337 -26.68 -1.42 -20.75
CA LEU A 337 -25.76 -1.22 -21.88
C LEU A 337 -26.33 -1.77 -23.19
N GLY A 338 -26.99 -2.93 -23.15
CA GLY A 338 -27.67 -3.51 -24.30
C GLY A 338 -28.78 -2.62 -24.83
N GLU A 339 -29.58 -2.01 -23.96
CA GLU A 339 -30.61 -1.04 -24.33
C GLU A 339 -29.99 0.23 -24.92
N LEU A 340 -28.97 0.80 -24.26
CA LEU A 340 -28.27 2.01 -24.72
C LEU A 340 -27.59 1.82 -26.07
N CYS A 341 -27.07 0.62 -26.35
CA CYS A 341 -26.43 0.25 -27.62
C CYS A 341 -27.39 -0.32 -28.65
N GLY A 342 -28.70 -0.39 -28.35
CA GLY A 342 -29.72 -0.88 -29.28
C GLY A 342 -29.64 -2.37 -29.60
N LEU A 343 -29.06 -3.18 -28.71
CA LEU A 343 -28.94 -4.64 -28.88
C LEU A 343 -30.23 -5.39 -28.55
N THR A 344 -31.15 -4.74 -27.82
CA THR A 344 -32.48 -5.28 -27.44
C THR A 344 -33.55 -4.98 -28.47
N VAL A 345 -33.29 -4.10 -29.45
CA VAL A 345 -34.26 -3.70 -30.49
C VAL A 345 -33.93 -4.33 -31.83
N ASP A 346 -34.96 -4.64 -32.62
CA ASP A 346 -34.79 -5.27 -33.95
C ASP A 346 -34.11 -4.35 -34.97
N ARG A 347 -34.16 -3.02 -34.77
CA ARG A 347 -33.55 -2.01 -35.65
C ARG A 347 -32.83 -0.94 -34.82
N PRO A 348 -31.50 -0.99 -34.68
CA PRO A 348 -30.74 0.03 -33.95
C PRO A 348 -30.74 1.37 -34.70
N SER A 349 -30.82 2.47 -33.96
CA SER A 349 -30.72 3.83 -34.50
C SER A 349 -29.26 4.23 -34.76
N SER A 350 -29.04 5.31 -35.51
CA SER A 350 -27.70 5.87 -35.69
C SER A 350 -27.05 6.26 -34.34
N GLU A 351 -27.85 6.67 -33.36
CA GLU A 351 -27.39 7.01 -32.02
C GLU A 351 -26.91 5.78 -31.24
N HIS A 352 -27.63 4.65 -31.36
CA HIS A 352 -27.21 3.37 -30.77
C HIS A 352 -25.85 2.90 -31.31
N ILE A 353 -25.63 3.05 -32.62
CA ILE A 353 -24.35 2.71 -33.26
C ILE A 353 -23.24 3.63 -32.74
N GLN A 354 -23.49 4.94 -32.64
CA GLN A 354 -22.53 5.89 -32.11
C GLN A 354 -22.13 5.58 -30.66
N ARG A 355 -23.10 5.23 -29.80
CA ARG A 355 -22.84 4.80 -28.42
C ARG A 355 -22.00 3.54 -28.35
N MET A 356 -22.30 2.55 -29.19
CA MET A 356 -21.49 1.32 -29.29
C MET A 356 -20.04 1.60 -29.71
N LEU A 357 -19.83 2.50 -30.67
CA LEU A 357 -18.49 2.93 -31.09
C LEU A 357 -17.76 3.70 -29.99
N GLN A 358 -18.45 4.60 -29.29
CA GLN A 358 -17.91 5.34 -28.14
C GLN A 358 -17.47 4.38 -27.04
N LEU A 359 -18.28 3.37 -26.72
CA LEU A 359 -17.97 2.37 -25.70
C LEU A 359 -16.74 1.54 -26.08
N ARG A 360 -16.60 1.14 -27.34
CA ARG A 360 -15.40 0.43 -27.82
C ARG A 360 -14.16 1.30 -27.77
N ALA A 361 -14.29 2.59 -28.10
CA ALA A 361 -13.17 3.53 -28.04
C ALA A 361 -12.73 3.82 -26.59
N SER A 362 -13.66 3.81 -25.63
CA SER A 362 -13.36 4.09 -24.22
C SER A 362 -12.75 2.92 -23.47
N THR A 363 -12.92 1.69 -23.97
CA THR A 363 -12.32 0.46 -23.43
C THR A 363 -11.06 0.01 -24.17
N ALA A 364 -10.89 0.42 -25.44
CA ALA A 364 -9.70 0.13 -26.23
C ALA A 364 -8.46 0.86 -25.66
N GLY A 365 -7.57 0.11 -24.99
CA GLY A 365 -6.30 0.64 -24.46
C GLY A 365 -5.99 0.25 -23.03
N SER A 366 -6.93 -0.37 -22.30
CA SER A 366 -6.61 -1.04 -21.03
C SER A 366 -5.91 -2.37 -21.36
N VAL A 367 -4.61 -2.33 -21.66
CA VAL A 367 -3.84 -3.53 -22.09
C VAL A 367 -2.67 -3.82 -21.14
N ALA A 368 -2.45 -3.00 -20.12
CA ALA A 368 -1.24 -3.09 -19.31
C ALA A 368 -1.31 -4.07 -18.12
N GLY A 369 -2.49 -4.56 -17.71
CA GLY A 369 -2.64 -5.36 -16.48
C GLY A 369 -2.70 -6.88 -16.65
N ASP A 370 -2.93 -7.39 -17.87
CA ASP A 370 -3.50 -8.73 -18.07
C ASP A 370 -2.51 -9.92 -18.10
N GLN A 371 -1.20 -9.70 -17.92
CA GLN A 371 -0.26 -10.82 -18.01
C GLN A 371 -0.22 -11.74 -16.78
N LEU A 372 -0.96 -11.44 -15.70
CA LEU A 372 -0.80 -12.14 -14.43
C LEU A 372 -1.80 -13.27 -14.16
N ILE A 373 -2.92 -13.36 -14.88
CA ILE A 373 -3.93 -14.40 -14.63
C ILE A 373 -4.51 -14.92 -15.96
N SER A 374 -4.28 -16.20 -16.26
CA SER A 374 -4.76 -16.89 -17.47
C SER A 374 -6.30 -16.85 -17.59
N GLY A 375 -6.83 -16.28 -18.68
CA GLY A 375 -8.25 -16.26 -19.05
C GLY A 375 -8.57 -15.09 -20.00
N ASP A 376 -9.77 -15.07 -20.58
CA ASP A 376 -10.25 -13.89 -21.33
C ASP A 376 -10.36 -12.69 -20.39
N SER A 377 -9.84 -11.54 -20.81
CA SER A 377 -9.89 -10.32 -20.01
C SER A 377 -11.33 -9.83 -19.83
N ALA A 378 -11.60 -9.12 -18.73
CA ALA A 378 -12.94 -8.57 -18.46
C ALA A 378 -13.42 -7.69 -19.62
N ASP A 379 -12.51 -6.96 -20.24
CA ASP A 379 -12.78 -6.05 -21.36
C ASP A 379 -13.10 -6.82 -22.63
N GLN A 380 -12.35 -7.90 -22.93
CA GLN A 380 -12.64 -8.77 -24.07
C GLN A 380 -14.01 -9.43 -23.91
N LYS A 381 -14.30 -9.95 -22.71
CA LYS A 381 -15.59 -10.59 -22.42
C LYS A 381 -16.78 -9.64 -22.58
N MET A 382 -16.64 -8.40 -22.10
CA MET A 382 -17.67 -7.38 -22.30
C MET A 382 -17.81 -7.01 -23.78
N ALA A 383 -16.69 -6.84 -24.50
CA ALA A 383 -16.69 -6.53 -25.92
C ALA A 383 -17.38 -7.64 -26.75
N ASP A 384 -17.17 -8.90 -26.38
CA ASP A 384 -17.80 -10.07 -27.02
C ASP A 384 -19.30 -10.08 -26.78
N TRP A 385 -19.76 -9.85 -25.55
CA TRP A 385 -21.20 -9.75 -25.23
C TRP A 385 -21.90 -8.60 -25.94
N LEU A 386 -21.19 -7.48 -26.16
CA LEU A 386 -21.73 -6.30 -26.85
C LEU A 386 -21.42 -6.29 -28.35
N SER A 387 -20.93 -7.41 -28.92
CA SER A 387 -20.56 -7.51 -30.33
C SER A 387 -21.77 -7.62 -31.26
N SER A 388 -22.83 -8.28 -30.81
CA SER A 388 -24.05 -8.54 -31.59
C SER A 388 -25.25 -8.84 -30.68
N SER A 389 -26.47 -8.67 -31.20
CA SER A 389 -27.70 -9.05 -30.48
C SER A 389 -27.76 -10.55 -30.14
N ALA A 390 -27.07 -11.40 -30.91
CA ALA A 390 -26.98 -12.83 -30.61
C ALA A 390 -26.07 -13.08 -29.40
N ALA A 391 -24.84 -12.54 -29.42
CA ALA A 391 -23.89 -12.66 -28.31
C ALA A 391 -24.42 -12.02 -27.01
N PHE A 392 -25.19 -10.93 -27.12
CA PHE A 392 -25.85 -10.30 -26.00
C PHE A 392 -26.90 -11.22 -25.35
N ARG A 393 -27.66 -11.97 -26.15
CA ARG A 393 -28.64 -12.95 -25.63
C ARG A 393 -27.98 -14.15 -24.97
N GLU A 394 -26.79 -14.55 -25.43
CA GLU A 394 -26.01 -15.64 -24.81
C GLU A 394 -25.38 -15.26 -23.46
N ALA A 395 -25.31 -13.96 -23.16
CA ALA A 395 -24.72 -13.45 -21.92
C ALA A 395 -25.66 -13.55 -20.70
N PHE A 396 -26.95 -13.81 -20.92
CA PHE A 396 -27.99 -14.04 -19.91
C PHE A 396 -28.38 -15.52 -19.87
#